data_AF-A0A353PRX3-F1
#
_entry.id   AF-A0A353PRX3-F1
#
_cell.length_a   1.000
_cell.length_b   1.000
_cell.length_c   1.000
_cell.angle_alpha   90.00
_cell.angle_beta   90.00
_cell.angle_gamma   90.00
#
_symmetry.space_group_name_H-M   'P 1'
#
loop_
_entity.id
_entity.type
_entity.pdbx_description
1 polymer ?
#
loop_
_entity_poly.entity_id
_entity_poly.type
_entity_poly.pdbx_seq_one_letter_code
_entity_poly.pdbx_strand_id
1 'polypeptide(L)' 'QETTKVLTNAAVAGAQDSLRGLKENVIIGHIIPAGSGIRNYRNIKLFDDKAVDLDVQME' A
#
# COMPACT_ATOMS: atom_id res chain seq x y z
N GLN A 1 -14.16 -11.52 6.41
CA GLN A 1 -14.66 -10.35 5.64
C GLN A 1 -15.69 -9.65 6.52
N GLU A 2 -15.52 -8.35 6.80
CA GLU A 2 -16.43 -7.52 7.62
C GLU A 2 -16.55 -6.10 7.00
N THR A 3 -16.90 -6.03 5.71
CA THR A 3 -16.80 -4.79 4.91
C THR A 3 -17.63 -3.64 5.46
N THR A 4 -18.86 -3.90 5.91
CA THR A 4 -19.75 -2.85 6.45
C THR A 4 -19.13 -2.16 7.67
N LYS A 5 -18.64 -2.94 8.64
CA LYS A 5 -18.03 -2.42 9.87
C LYS A 5 -16.74 -1.65 9.57
N VAL A 6 -15.91 -2.13 8.65
CA VAL A 6 -14.68 -1.45 8.24
C VAL A 6 -14.99 -0.11 7.58
N LEU A 7 -15.98 -0.06 6.68
CA LEU A 7 -16.40 1.19 6.03
C LEU A 7 -16.99 2.19 7.04
N THR A 8 -17.84 1.74 7.98
CA THR A 8 -18.40 2.60 9.02
C THR A 8 -17.30 3.22 9.89
N ASN A 9 -16.35 2.42 10.35
CA ASN A 9 -15.24 2.92 11.19
C ASN A 9 -14.33 3.88 10.42
N ALA A 10 -14.01 3.59 9.15
CA ALA A 10 -13.19 4.47 8.32
C ALA A 10 -13.88 5.81 8.06
N ALA A 11 -15.19 5.82 7.81
CA ALA A 11 -15.97 7.05 7.60
C ALA A 11 -16.03 7.92 8.86
N VAL A 12 -16.26 7.30 10.03
CA VAL A 12 -16.29 8.02 11.32
C VAL A 12 -14.91 8.57 11.68
N ALA A 13 -13.85 7.82 11.40
CA ALA A 13 -12.47 8.25 11.66
C ALA A 13 -11.92 9.25 10.63
N GLY A 14 -12.64 9.50 9.52
CA GLY A 14 -12.14 10.31 8.41
C GLY A 14 -10.88 9.71 7.76
N ALA A 15 -10.76 8.39 7.73
CA ALA A 15 -9.56 7.70 7.27
C ALA A 15 -9.30 7.96 5.78
N GLN A 16 -8.06 8.31 5.43
CA GLN A 16 -7.63 8.51 4.06
C GLN A 16 -6.66 7.40 3.66
N ASP A 17 -6.90 6.80 2.49
CA ASP A 17 -6.01 5.81 1.89
C ASP A 17 -5.06 6.49 0.89
N SER A 18 -3.77 6.22 1.02
CA SER A 18 -2.73 6.74 0.13
C SER A 18 -2.44 5.84 -1.07
N LEU A 19 -3.17 4.73 -1.24
CA LEU A 19 -3.07 3.78 -2.36
C LEU A 19 -1.63 3.28 -2.58
N ARG A 20 -0.93 2.99 -1.50
CA ARG A 20 0.47 2.53 -1.57
C ARG A 20 0.57 1.01 -1.62
N GLY A 21 -0.51 0.29 -1.31
CA GLY A 21 -0.56 -1.15 -1.27
C GLY A 21 -0.82 -1.79 -2.62
N LEU A 22 -0.47 -3.07 -2.74
CA LEU A 22 -0.74 -3.86 -3.94
C LEU A 22 -2.24 -3.99 -4.20
N LYS A 23 -3.02 -4.37 -3.19
CA LYS A 23 -4.47 -4.62 -3.35
C LYS A 23 -5.24 -3.37 -3.76
N GLU A 24 -4.96 -2.23 -3.14
CA GLU A 24 -5.62 -0.95 -3.45
C GLU A 24 -5.37 -0.54 -4.91
N ASN A 25 -4.11 -0.62 -5.37
CA ASN A 25 -3.75 -0.31 -6.75
C ASN A 25 -4.40 -1.27 -7.75
N VAL A 26 -4.52 -2.56 -7.42
CA VAL A 26 -5.26 -3.53 -8.25
C VAL A 26 -6.74 -3.16 -8.34
N ILE A 27 -7.38 -2.81 -7.23
CA ILE A 27 -8.81 -2.46 -7.20
C ILE A 27 -9.10 -1.20 -8.02
N ILE A 28 -8.21 -0.20 -7.96
CA ILE A 28 -8.35 1.08 -8.68
C ILE A 28 -7.91 0.98 -10.16
N GLY A 29 -7.13 -0.03 -10.53
CA GLY A 29 -6.57 -0.19 -11.88
C GLY A 29 -5.32 0.65 -12.13
N HIS A 30 -4.58 1.01 -11.07
CA HIS A 30 -3.29 1.68 -11.16
C HIS A 30 -2.14 0.66 -11.25
N ILE A 31 -0.98 1.08 -11.75
CA ILE A 31 0.20 0.21 -11.82
C ILE A 31 0.61 -0.18 -10.41
N ILE A 32 0.62 -1.49 -10.15
CA ILE A 32 1.03 -2.04 -8.86
C ILE A 32 2.52 -1.81 -8.59
N PRO A 33 2.94 -1.67 -7.32
CA PRO A 33 4.35 -1.53 -6.94
C PRO A 33 5.09 -2.88 -6.98
N ALA A 34 4.97 -3.62 -8.08
CA ALA A 34 5.62 -4.92 -8.28
C ALA A 34 6.01 -5.11 -9.75
N GLY A 35 7.06 -5.93 -9.99
CA GLY A 35 7.55 -6.24 -11.34
C GLY A 35 7.91 -5.00 -12.16
N SER A 36 7.26 -4.81 -13.31
CA SER A 36 7.47 -3.65 -14.20
C SER A 36 7.10 -2.31 -13.55
N GLY A 37 6.20 -2.33 -12.56
CA GLY A 37 5.80 -1.15 -11.82
C GLY A 37 6.89 -0.60 -10.91
N ILE A 38 7.82 -1.43 -10.42
CA ILE A 38 8.88 -1.03 -9.47
C ILE A 38 9.67 0.19 -9.96
N ARG A 39 9.84 0.34 -11.27
CA ARG A 39 10.58 1.47 -11.87
C ARG A 39 10.06 2.85 -11.44
N ASN A 40 8.75 2.97 -11.25
CA ASN A 40 8.07 4.20 -10.85
C ASN A 40 8.04 4.35 -9.32
N TYR A 41 8.18 3.24 -8.60
CA TYR A 41 8.19 3.16 -7.14
C TYR A 41 9.61 3.08 -6.54
N ARG A 42 10.68 3.17 -7.36
CA ARG A 42 12.08 3.10 -6.92
C ARG A 42 12.48 4.12 -5.85
N ASN A 43 11.75 5.23 -5.73
CA ASN A 43 11.98 6.24 -4.69
C ASN A 43 11.00 6.12 -3.50
N ILE A 44 10.10 5.14 -3.53
CA ILE A 44 9.13 4.90 -2.47
C ILE A 44 9.71 3.81 -1.58
N LYS A 45 10.29 4.25 -0.46
CA LYS A 45 10.83 3.35 0.56
C LYS A 45 9.70 2.55 1.18
N LEU A 46 9.78 1.22 1.05
CA LEU A 46 8.86 0.30 1.70
C LEU A 46 9.41 0.00 3.09
N PHE A 47 8.72 0.49 4.10
CA PHE A 47 9.01 0.17 5.49
C PHE A 47 8.10 -0.99 5.91
N ASP A 48 8.68 -2.06 6.45
CA ASP A 48 7.91 -3.09 7.15
C ASP A 48 7.36 -2.55 8.49
N ASP A 49 6.50 -3.29 9.19
CA ASP A 49 5.97 -2.95 10.53
C ASP A 49 7.09 -2.72 11.58
N LYS A 50 8.32 -3.12 11.26
CA LYS A 50 9.55 -2.89 12.05
C LYS A 50 10.34 -1.64 11.64
N ALA A 51 9.80 -0.80 10.75
CA ALA A 51 10.48 0.36 10.16
C ALA A 51 11.83 0.02 9.48
N VAL A 52 12.02 -1.24 9.08
CA VAL A 52 13.19 -1.70 8.36
C VAL A 52 12.94 -1.50 6.87
N ASP A 53 13.91 -0.86 6.21
CA ASP A 53 13.92 -0.68 4.76
C ASP A 53 14.17 -2.05 4.10
N LEU A 54 13.13 -2.57 3.42
CA LEU A 54 13.18 -3.89 2.77
C LEU A 54 14.21 -3.94 1.62
N ASP A 55 14.58 -2.78 1.06
CA ASP A 55 15.57 -2.70 -0.01
C ASP A 55 16.99 -3.03 0.49
N VAL A 56 17.24 -2.88 1.80
CA VAL A 56 18.54 -3.19 2.42
C VAL A 56 18.75 -4.71 2.61
N GLN A 57 17.68 -5.51 2.52
CA GLN A 57 17.77 -6.98 2.72
C GLN A 57 18.05 -7.76 1.44
N MET A 58 18.10 -7.12 0.26
CA MET A 58 18.44 -7.77 -1.02
C MET A 58 19.91 -7.58 -1.46
N GLU A 59 20.79 -7.11 -0.56
CA GLU A 59 22.25 -7.22 -0.72
C GLU A 59 22.83 -8.42 0.04
#